data_AF-A0A1G6GU35-F1
#
_entry.id   AF-A0A1G6GU35-F1
#
_cell.length_a   1.000
_cell.length_b   1.000
_cell.length_c   1.000
_cell.angle_alpha   90.00
_cell.angle_beta   90.00
_cell.angle_gamma   90.00
#
_symmetry.space_group_name_H-M   'P 1'
#
loop_
_entity.id
_entity.type
_entity.pdbx_description
1 polymer ?
#
loop_
_entity_poly.entity_id
_entity_poly.type
_entity_poly.pdbx_seq_one_letter_code
_entity_poly.pdbx_strand_id
1 'polypeptide(L)' 'MTQRAEGFDKEQTIAGVEERVAARFPEAAPDVIHDEAVVAVNRYADAPVKDFVEIIAERDARSAVEESIGED' A
#
# COMPACT_ATOMS: atom_id res chain seq x y z
N MET A 1 -2.12 -20.94 -16.72
CA MET A 1 -1.60 -21.65 -15.54
C MET A 1 -1.47 -20.62 -14.43
N THR A 2 -2.36 -20.63 -13.44
CA THR A 2 -2.26 -19.76 -12.26
C THR A 2 -1.51 -20.53 -11.19
N GLN A 3 -0.19 -20.32 -11.12
CA GLN A 3 0.64 -20.90 -10.08
C GLN A 3 0.51 -20.00 -8.84
N ARG A 4 -0.48 -20.30 -7.99
CA ARG A 4 -0.51 -19.81 -6.61
C ARG A 4 0.43 -20.69 -5.80
N ALA A 5 1.61 -20.18 -5.50
CA ALA A 5 2.45 -20.73 -4.44
C ALA A 5 3.45 -19.66 -4.02
N GLU A 6 3.09 -18.82 -3.07
CA GLU A 6 4.05 -18.13 -2.19
C GLU A 6 3.27 -17.55 -1.02
N GLY A 7 3.72 -17.80 0.21
CA GLY A 7 3.17 -17.14 1.38
C GLY A 7 3.24 -15.63 1.17
N PHE A 8 2.25 -14.89 1.65
CA PHE A 8 2.24 -13.44 1.60
C PHE A 8 3.59 -12.88 2.08
N ASP A 9 4.38 -12.37 1.13
CA ASP A 9 5.66 -11.72 1.41
C ASP A 9 5.38 -10.25 1.65
N LYS A 10 5.34 -9.91 2.93
CA LYS A 10 5.00 -8.58 3.41
C LYS A 10 5.99 -7.53 2.90
N GLU A 11 7.28 -7.85 2.89
CA GLU A 11 8.34 -6.92 2.50
C GLU A 11 8.30 -6.67 1.00
N GLN A 12 8.09 -7.72 0.20
CA GLN A 12 7.90 -7.58 -1.24
C GLN A 12 6.62 -6.78 -1.58
N THR A 13 5.55 -6.97 -0.81
CA THR A 13 4.29 -6.23 -1.00
C THR A 13 4.46 -4.75 -0.64
N ILE A 14 5.17 -4.44 0.46
CA ILE A 14 5.49 -3.06 0.86
C ILE A 14 6.28 -2.36 -0.24
N ALA A 15 7.38 -2.96 -0.72
CA ALA A 15 8.20 -2.36 -1.77
C ALA A 15 7.41 -2.10 -3.07
N GLY A 16 6.51 -3.02 -3.46
CA GLY A 16 5.66 -2.83 -4.63
C GLY A 16 4.62 -1.70 -4.46
N VAL A 17 4.11 -1.50 -3.24
CA VAL A 17 3.20 -0.39 -2.93
C VAL A 17 3.97 0.94 -2.92
N GLU A 18 5.14 0.98 -2.29
CA GLU A 18 6.00 2.17 -2.25
C GLU A 18 6.34 2.69 -3.64
N GLU A 19 6.77 1.82 -4.56
CA GLU A 19 7.14 2.22 -5.92
C GLU A 19 5.97 2.89 -6.64
N ARG A 20 4.76 2.33 -6.51
CA ARG A 20 3.55 2.86 -7.16
C ARG A 20 3.10 4.18 -6.52
N VAL A 21 3.20 4.30 -5.20
CA VAL A 21 2.86 5.52 -4.47
C VAL A 21 3.87 6.63 -4.81
N ALA A 22 5.17 6.34 -4.81
CA ALA A 22 6.22 7.29 -5.18
C ALA A 22 6.08 7.78 -6.63
N ALA A 23 5.73 6.90 -7.57
CA ALA A 23 5.48 7.28 -8.95
C ALA A 23 4.27 8.22 -9.10
N ARG A 24 3.30 8.15 -8.17
CA ARG A 24 2.10 8.98 -8.17
C ARG A 24 2.27 10.28 -7.40
N PHE A 25 3.12 10.28 -6.38
CA PHE A 25 3.40 11.41 -5.49
C PHE A 25 4.91 11.71 -5.46
N PRO A 26 5.49 12.21 -6.57
CA PRO A 26 6.93 12.45 -6.67
C PRO A 26 7.44 13.59 -5.76
N GLU A 27 6.52 14.39 -5.22
CA GLU A 27 6.78 15.50 -4.29
C GLU A 27 6.70 15.10 -2.81
N ALA A 28 6.20 13.90 -2.51
CA ALA A 28 6.12 13.40 -1.14
C ALA A 28 7.49 12.94 -0.63
N ALA A 29 7.72 13.10 0.68
CA ALA A 29 8.94 12.64 1.31
C ALA A 29 9.02 11.10 1.28
N PRO A 30 10.19 10.50 0.95
CA PRO A 30 10.34 9.05 0.87
C PRO A 30 9.95 8.32 2.17
N ASP A 31 10.26 8.91 3.32
CA ASP A 31 9.93 8.34 4.64
C ASP A 31 8.41 8.26 4.87
N VAL A 32 7.65 9.26 4.40
CA VAL A 32 6.19 9.28 4.48
C VAL A 32 5.58 8.21 3.57
N ILE A 33 6.14 8.03 2.38
CA ILE A 33 5.70 6.97 1.45
C ILE A 33 5.92 5.58 2.05
N HIS A 34 7.08 5.38 2.69
CA HIS A 34 7.42 4.13 3.37
C HIS A 34 6.46 3.83 4.53
N ASP A 35 6.27 4.80 5.43
CA ASP A 35 5.41 4.61 6.61
C ASP A 35 3.96 4.30 6.22
N GLU A 36 3.40 5.01 5.23
CA GLU A 36 2.03 4.77 4.76
C GLU A 36 1.89 3.43 4.02
N ALA A 37 2.90 3.02 3.24
CA ALA A 37 2.91 1.69 2.61
C ALA A 37 2.97 0.57 3.65
N VAL A 38 3.79 0.73 4.70
CA VAL A 38 3.89 -0.21 5.82
C VAL A 38 2.58 -0.31 6.58
N VAL A 39 1.92 0.82 6.90
CA VAL A 39 0.62 0.85 7.59
C VAL A 39 -0.46 0.18 6.74
N ALA A 40 -0.52 0.49 5.45
CA ALA A 40 -1.49 -0.07 4.53
C ALA A 40 -1.31 -1.59 4.42
N VAL A 41 -0.09 -2.09 4.16
CA VAL A 41 0.15 -3.54 4.07
C VAL A 41 -0.09 -4.25 5.40
N ASN A 42 0.27 -3.64 6.54
CA ASN A 42 -0.01 -4.19 7.87
C ASN A 42 -1.50 -4.37 8.16
N ARG A 43 -2.34 -3.39 7.77
CA ARG A 43 -3.80 -3.43 7.99
C ARG A 43 -4.45 -4.68 7.38
N TYR A 44 -3.83 -5.23 6.36
CA TYR A 44 -4.35 -6.36 5.59
C TYR A 44 -3.53 -7.64 5.73
N ALA A 45 -2.42 -7.62 6.46
CA ALA A 45 -1.56 -8.78 6.67
C ALA A 45 -2.30 -9.94 7.39
N ASP A 46 -3.24 -9.60 8.26
CA ASP A 46 -4.11 -10.52 9.01
C ASP A 46 -5.48 -10.75 8.37
N ALA A 47 -5.75 -10.18 7.19
CA ALA A 47 -7.03 -10.35 6.51
C ALA A 47 -7.18 -11.80 5.99
N PRO A 48 -8.36 -12.44 6.20
CA PRO A 48 -8.61 -13.83 5.79
C PRO A 48 -8.65 -14.03 4.27
N VAL A 49 -8.74 -12.95 3.48
CA VAL A 49 -8.69 -12.97 2.02
C VAL A 49 -7.60 -12.02 1.54
N LYS A 50 -6.44 -12.58 1.17
CA LYS A 50 -5.24 -11.81 0.78
C LYS A 50 -5.27 -11.30 -0.67
N ASP A 51 -6.15 -11.83 -1.51
CA ASP A 51 -6.25 -11.50 -2.94
C ASP A 51 -6.77 -10.08 -3.24
N PHE A 52 -7.48 -9.46 -2.30
CA PHE A 52 -8.05 -8.12 -2.48
C PHE A 52 -7.31 -7.04 -1.69
N VAL A 53 -6.28 -7.43 -0.97
CA VAL A 53 -5.53 -6.56 -0.05
C VAL A 53 -4.90 -5.39 -0.79
N GLU A 54 -4.26 -5.63 -1.94
CA GLU A 54 -3.67 -4.54 -2.73
C GLU A 54 -4.72 -3.49 -3.14
N ILE A 55 -5.91 -3.95 -3.58
CA ILE A 55 -6.97 -3.06 -4.08
C ILE A 55 -7.57 -2.23 -2.93
N ILE A 56 -7.81 -2.85 -1.77
CA ILE A 56 -8.41 -2.16 -0.63
C ILE A 56 -7.37 -1.23 0.02
N ALA A 57 -6.11 -1.66 0.13
CA ALA A 57 -4.99 -0.84 0.59
C ALA A 57 -4.78 0.39 -0.27
N GLU A 58 -4.78 0.24 -1.60
CA GLU A 58 -4.67 1.36 -2.53
C GLU A 58 -5.83 2.34 -2.36
N ARG A 59 -7.06 1.84 -2.19
CA ARG A 59 -8.23 2.72 -2.01
C ARG A 59 -8.11 3.54 -0.72
N ASP A 60 -7.77 2.89 0.39
CA ASP A 60 -7.62 3.55 1.68
C ASP A 60 -6.49 4.58 1.67
N ALA A 61 -5.34 4.24 1.07
CA ALA A 61 -4.20 5.15 0.97
C ALA A 61 -4.56 6.41 0.15
N ARG A 62 -5.28 6.26 -0.96
CA ARG A 62 -5.74 7.42 -1.75
C ARG A 62 -6.67 8.32 -0.94
N SER A 63 -7.62 7.76 -0.20
CA SER A 63 -8.55 8.55 0.60
C SER A 63 -7.84 9.30 1.72
N ALA A 64 -6.87 8.66 2.39
CA ALA A 64 -6.09 9.31 3.45
C ALA A 64 -5.23 10.47 2.91
N VAL A 65 -4.61 10.29 1.74
CA VAL A 65 -3.83 11.36 1.09
C VAL A 65 -4.73 12.51 0.65
N GLU A 66 -5.90 12.23 0.06
CA GLU A 66 -6.86 13.25 -0.37
C GLU A 66 -7.39 14.09 0.80
N GLU A 67 -7.64 13.46 1.96
CA GLU A 67 -8.04 14.16 3.18
C GLU A 67 -6.89 15.06 3.70
N SER A 68 -5.65 14.53 3.72
CA SER A 68 -4.48 15.26 4.21
C SER A 68 -4.09 16.48 3.37
N ILE A 69 -4.42 16.49 2.07
CA ILE A 69 -4.16 17.63 1.15
C ILE A 69 -5.37 18.54 0.97
N GLY A 70 -6.57 18.11 1.40
CA GLY A 70 -7.81 18.87 1.31
C GLY A 70 -8.09 19.77 2.53
N GLU A 71 -7.30 19.65 3.59
CA GLU A 71 -7.39 20.45 4.82
C GLU A 71 -6.59 21.78 4.78
N ASP A 72 -6.24 22.31 3.60
CA ASP A 72 -5.61 23.64 3.42
C ASP A 72 -6.61 24.74 3.03
#